data_AF-A0A0S1SUW8-F1
#
_entry.id   AF-A0A0S1SUW8-F1
#
_cell.length_a   1.000
_cell.length_b   1.000
_cell.length_c   1.000
_cell.angle_alpha   90.00
_cell.angle_beta   90.00
_cell.angle_gamma   90.00
#
_symmetry.space_group_name_H-M   'P 1'
#
loop_
_entity.id
_entity.type
_entity.pdbx_description
1 polymer ?
#
loop_
_entity_poly.entity_id
_entity_poly.type
_entity_poly.pdbx_seq_one_letter_code
_entity_poly.pdbx_strand_id
1 'polypeptide(L)'
;MPIELTSAEISLAEKLSEHAKDACALVGLKCLKCEPKHFYLTVHRYYGRVQGMTAEVDRCIDWCLSKGKVVFNAQRFGNWCQKKVQWDKEGQIQKAEKEKLASGTEYQKADYERRFTR
;
A
#
# COMPACT_ATOMS: atom_id res chain seq x y z
N MET A 1 -8.20 -23.72 -3.07
CA MET A 1 -9.54 -23.15 -3.33
C MET A 1 -9.40 -22.09 -4.41
N PRO A 2 -10.21 -22.11 -5.48
CA PRO A 2 -10.28 -21.00 -6.42
C PRO A 2 -10.75 -19.75 -5.66
N ILE A 3 -10.09 -18.62 -5.91
CA ILE A 3 -10.49 -17.33 -5.34
C ILE A 3 -11.66 -16.85 -6.19
N GLU A 4 -12.84 -16.73 -5.59
CA GLU A 4 -14.00 -16.13 -6.26
C GLU A 4 -13.83 -14.61 -6.18
N LEU A 5 -13.55 -14.00 -7.34
CA LEU A 5 -13.46 -12.56 -7.48
C LEU A 5 -14.76 -12.01 -8.04
N THR A 6 -15.16 -10.85 -7.54
CA THR A 6 -16.22 -10.04 -8.16
C THR A 6 -15.74 -9.48 -9.51
N SER A 7 -16.69 -9.09 -10.36
CA SER A 7 -16.37 -8.45 -11.65
C SER A 7 -15.52 -7.19 -11.50
N ALA A 8 -15.73 -6.41 -10.44
CA ALA A 8 -14.94 -5.23 -10.11
C ALA A 8 -13.49 -5.58 -9.76
N GLU A 9 -13.27 -6.64 -8.99
CA GLU A 9 -11.93 -7.09 -8.61
C GLU A 9 -11.16 -7.68 -9.80
N ILE A 10 -11.85 -8.38 -10.70
CA ILE A 10 -11.26 -8.87 -11.96
C ILE A 10 -10.82 -7.69 -12.81
N SER A 11 -11.72 -6.72 -13.04
CA SER A 11 -11.40 -5.52 -13.83
C SER A 11 -10.25 -4.73 -13.20
N LEU A 12 -10.19 -4.64 -11.87
CA LEU A 12 -9.08 -3.99 -11.20
C LEU A 12 -7.76 -4.75 -11.41
N ALA A 13 -7.75 -6.07 -11.31
CA ALA A 13 -6.55 -6.87 -11.54
C ALA A 13 -6.03 -6.76 -12.98
N GLU A 14 -6.92 -6.66 -13.97
CA GLU A 14 -6.58 -6.39 -15.37
C GLU A 14 -5.89 -5.03 -15.51
N LYS A 15 -6.51 -3.98 -14.97
CA LYS A 15 -5.94 -2.62 -14.97
C LYS A 15 -4.59 -2.55 -14.28
N LEU A 16 -4.42 -3.22 -13.14
CA LEU A 16 -3.14 -3.26 -12.44
C LEU A 16 -2.05 -3.99 -13.23
N SER A 17 -2.42 -5.06 -13.94
CA SER A 17 -1.52 -5.79 -14.82
C SER A 17 -1.03 -4.91 -15.98
N GLU A 18 -1.93 -4.22 -16.67
CA GLU A 18 -1.58 -3.30 -17.76
C GLU A 18 -0.71 -2.16 -17.25
N HIS A 19 -1.18 -1.46 -16.21
CA HIS A 19 -0.47 -0.33 -15.62
C HIS A 19 0.94 -0.72 -15.13
N ALA A 20 1.08 -1.88 -14.47
CA ALA A 20 2.38 -2.35 -14.02
C ALA A 20 3.36 -2.60 -15.17
N LYS A 21 2.89 -3.17 -16.28
CA LYS A 21 3.74 -3.42 -17.46
C LYS A 21 4.21 -2.11 -18.08
N ASP A 22 3.29 -1.17 -18.25
CA ASP A 22 3.57 0.14 -18.84
C ASP A 22 4.53 0.93 -17.95
N ALA A 23 4.25 1.02 -16.66
CA ALA A 23 5.11 1.70 -15.70
C ALA A 23 6.51 1.07 -15.63
N CYS A 24 6.62 -0.26 -15.63
CA CYS A 24 7.91 -0.94 -15.67
C CYS A 24 8.69 -0.64 -16.95
N ALA A 25 8.02 -0.63 -18.11
CA ALA A 25 8.64 -0.31 -19.39
C ALA A 25 9.18 1.13 -19.41
N LEU A 26 8.43 2.08 -18.87
CA LEU A 26 8.82 3.49 -18.79
C LEU A 26 10.09 3.71 -17.95
N VAL A 27 10.26 2.97 -16.85
CA VAL A 27 11.40 3.15 -15.94
C VAL A 27 12.54 2.14 -16.17
N GLY A 28 12.44 1.29 -17.19
CA GLY A 28 13.46 0.30 -17.51
C GLY A 28 13.54 -0.90 -16.54
N LEU A 29 12.47 -1.18 -15.80
CA LEU A 29 12.38 -2.38 -14.94
C LEU A 29 11.87 -3.59 -15.73
N LYS A 30 12.38 -4.77 -15.40
CA LYS A 30 11.79 -6.02 -15.91
C LYS A 30 10.50 -6.35 -15.16
N CYS A 31 9.36 -6.36 -15.85
CA CYS A 31 8.10 -6.84 -15.29
C CYS A 31 8.05 -8.37 -15.37
N LEU A 32 8.01 -9.06 -14.22
CA LEU A 32 7.84 -10.51 -14.14
C LEU A 32 6.55 -10.86 -13.43
N LYS A 33 5.84 -11.89 -13.92
CA LYS A 33 4.57 -12.34 -13.32
C LYS A 33 3.58 -11.18 -13.12
N CYS A 34 3.43 -10.36 -14.16
CA CYS A 34 2.58 -9.17 -14.18
C CYS A 34 1.25 -9.42 -14.89
N GLU A 35 0.87 -10.68 -15.15
CA GLU A 35 -0.44 -11.05 -15.68
C GLU A 35 -1.54 -10.84 -14.63
N PRO A 36 -2.80 -10.56 -15.04
CA PRO A 36 -3.89 -10.23 -14.12
C PRO A 36 -4.06 -11.24 -12.98
N LYS A 37 -3.96 -12.54 -13.29
CA LYS A 37 -4.03 -13.65 -12.32
C LYS A 37 -3.06 -13.53 -11.14
N HIS A 38 -1.92 -12.88 -11.33
CA HIS A 38 -0.91 -12.70 -10.28
C HIS A 38 -1.30 -11.57 -9.30
N PHE A 39 -2.21 -10.68 -9.70
CA PHE A 39 -2.77 -9.64 -8.85
C PHE A 39 -4.03 -10.08 -8.11
N TYR A 40 -4.69 -11.17 -8.53
CA TYR A 40 -5.97 -11.64 -7.96
C TYR A 40 -5.97 -11.76 -6.44
N LEU A 41 -4.94 -12.40 -5.87
CA LEU A 41 -4.83 -12.55 -4.43
C LEU A 41 -4.63 -11.21 -3.72
N THR A 42 -3.84 -10.32 -4.31
CA THR A 42 -3.58 -8.98 -3.77
C THR A 42 -4.86 -8.14 -3.80
N VAL A 43 -5.57 -8.15 -4.93
CA VAL A 43 -6.83 -7.45 -5.09
C VAL A 43 -7.85 -8.00 -4.10
N HIS A 44 -8.13 -9.30 -4.09
CA HIS A 44 -9.09 -9.91 -3.15
C HIS A 44 -8.82 -9.56 -1.68
N ARG A 45 -7.55 -9.48 -1.27
CA ARG A 45 -7.17 -9.18 0.13
C ARG A 45 -7.26 -7.72 0.50
N TYR A 46 -7.01 -6.82 -0.45
CA TYR A 46 -6.78 -5.39 -0.19
C TYR A 46 -7.74 -4.47 -0.94
N TYR A 47 -8.67 -5.01 -1.72
CA TYR A 47 -9.74 -4.26 -2.35
C TYR A 47 -10.54 -3.49 -1.29
N GLY A 48 -10.75 -2.20 -1.53
CA GLY A 48 -11.37 -1.27 -0.59
C GLY A 48 -10.51 -0.88 0.63
N ARG A 49 -9.42 -1.59 0.92
CA ARG A 49 -8.47 -1.25 2.00
C ARG A 49 -7.35 -0.34 1.52
N VAL A 50 -6.94 -0.50 0.26
CA VAL A 50 -5.95 0.35 -0.40
C VAL A 50 -6.66 1.09 -1.52
N GLN A 51 -6.96 2.36 -1.31
CA GLN A 51 -7.55 3.20 -2.33
C GLN A 51 -6.49 3.62 -3.35
N GLY A 52 -6.84 3.65 -4.64
CA GLY A 52 -5.93 4.06 -5.71
C GLY A 52 -4.78 3.08 -5.94
N MET A 53 -5.07 1.77 -6.01
CA MET A 53 -4.05 0.73 -6.17
C MET A 53 -3.11 0.93 -7.38
N THR A 54 -3.56 1.58 -8.46
CA THR A 54 -2.70 1.92 -9.61
C THR A 54 -1.60 2.91 -9.21
N ALA A 55 -1.92 3.96 -8.46
CA ALA A 55 -0.92 4.89 -7.94
C ALA A 55 0.03 4.21 -6.93
N GLU A 56 -0.46 3.19 -6.21
CA GLU A 56 0.40 2.38 -5.34
C GLU A 56 1.33 1.45 -6.12
N VAL A 57 0.98 1.05 -7.35
CA VAL A 57 1.91 0.34 -8.24
C VAL A 57 3.10 1.24 -8.57
N ASP A 58 2.85 2.51 -8.93
CA ASP A 58 3.91 3.49 -9.20
C ASP A 58 4.80 3.69 -7.98
N ARG A 59 4.21 3.90 -6.79
CA ARG A 59 4.98 4.03 -5.54
C ARG A 59 5.79 2.77 -5.22
N CYS A 60 5.24 1.59 -5.51
CA CYS A 60 5.96 0.33 -5.33
C CYS A 60 7.14 0.22 -6.31
N ILE A 61 6.97 0.67 -7.55
CA ILE A 61 8.00 0.74 -8.59
C ILE A 61 9.10 1.73 -8.20
N ASP A 62 8.74 2.95 -7.79
CA ASP A 62 9.68 3.97 -7.31
C ASP A 62 10.47 3.45 -6.11
N TRP A 63 9.79 2.78 -5.17
CA TRP A 63 10.46 2.13 -4.06
C TRP A 63 11.42 1.04 -4.52
N CYS A 64 11.04 0.22 -5.52
CA CYS A 64 11.94 -0.77 -6.10
C CYS A 64 13.20 -0.12 -6.70
N LEU A 65 13.05 0.99 -7.43
CA LEU A 65 14.17 1.77 -7.98
C LEU A 65 15.06 2.32 -6.86
N SER A 66 14.48 2.90 -5.81
CA SER A 66 15.21 3.42 -4.64
C SER A 66 16.05 2.35 -3.92
N LYS A 67 15.67 1.07 -4.07
CA LYS A 67 16.36 -0.09 -3.49
C LYS A 67 17.28 -0.79 -4.49
N GLY A 68 17.55 -0.18 -5.65
CA GLY A 68 18.40 -0.74 -6.70
C GLY A 68 17.86 -2.06 -7.28
N LYS A 69 16.54 -2.26 -7.25
CA LYS A 69 15.94 -3.45 -7.86
C LYS A 69 15.82 -3.25 -9.35
N VAL A 70 15.97 -4.34 -10.09
CA VAL A 70 15.87 -4.39 -11.56
C VAL A 70 14.60 -5.08 -12.05
N VAL A 71 13.79 -5.60 -11.11
CA VAL A 71 12.60 -6.40 -11.40
C VAL A 71 11.45 -5.96 -10.51
N PHE A 72 10.28 -5.78 -11.13
CA PHE A 72 8.99 -5.68 -10.48
C PHE A 72 8.19 -6.98 -10.69
N ASN A 73 7.37 -7.35 -9.70
CA ASN A 73 6.40 -8.44 -9.84
C ASN A 73 5.18 -8.24 -8.93
N ALA A 74 4.08 -8.92 -9.22
CA ALA A 74 2.84 -8.78 -8.47
C ALA A 74 2.95 -9.19 -6.98
N GLN A 75 3.88 -10.08 -6.64
CA GLN A 75 4.13 -10.47 -5.24
C GLN A 75 4.75 -9.32 -4.43
N ARG A 76 5.68 -8.57 -5.03
CA ARG A 76 6.26 -7.35 -4.41
C ARG A 76 5.17 -6.31 -4.18
N PHE A 77 4.29 -6.14 -5.16
CA PHE A 77 3.13 -5.27 -5.00
C PHE A 77 2.20 -5.73 -3.87
N GLY A 78 1.93 -7.05 -3.74
CA GLY A 78 1.18 -7.58 -2.61
C GLY A 78 1.82 -7.26 -1.25
N ASN A 79 3.14 -7.41 -1.13
CA ASN A 79 3.88 -7.05 0.09
C ASN A 79 3.85 -5.54 0.35
N TRP A 80 3.87 -4.72 -0.70
CA TRP A 80 3.73 -3.28 -0.60
C TRP A 80 2.36 -2.90 -0.04
N CYS A 81 1.27 -3.45 -0.58
CA CYS A 81 -0.09 -3.23 -0.06
C CYS A 81 -0.21 -3.61 1.42
N GLN A 82 0.40 -4.72 1.84
CA GLN A 82 0.42 -5.12 3.26
C GLN A 82 1.07 -4.04 4.14
N LYS A 83 2.25 -3.56 3.75
CA LYS A 83 2.94 -2.49 4.48
C LYS A 83 2.17 -1.19 4.47
N LYS A 84 1.55 -0.84 3.34
CA LYS A 84 0.75 0.37 3.20
C LYS A 84 -0.43 0.38 4.18
N VAL A 85 -1.16 -0.72 4.29
CA VAL A 85 -2.25 -0.87 5.27
C VAL A 85 -1.75 -0.72 6.71
N GLN A 86 -0.56 -1.25 7.02
CA GLN A 86 0.05 -1.06 8.34
C GLN A 86 0.40 0.41 8.60
N TRP A 87 1.08 1.07 7.66
CA TRP A 87 1.47 2.47 7.78
C TRP A 87 0.27 3.41 7.88
N ASP A 88 -0.81 3.14 7.14
CA ASP A 88 -2.03 3.94 7.21
C ASP A 88 -2.70 3.83 8.58
N LYS A 89 -2.69 2.63 9.19
CA LYS A 89 -3.17 2.44 10.57
C LYS A 89 -2.30 3.18 11.59
N GLU A 90 -0.97 3.07 11.47
CA GLU A 90 -0.03 3.77 12.34
C GLU A 90 -0.20 5.30 12.23
N GLY A 91 -0.38 5.82 11.01
CA GLY A 91 -0.65 7.24 10.76
C GLY A 91 -1.98 7.71 11.36
N GLN A 92 -3.03 6.90 11.29
CA GLN A 92 -4.32 7.21 11.94
C GLN A 92 -4.19 7.25 13.48
N ILE A 93 -3.46 6.32 14.07
CA ILE A 93 -3.20 6.30 15.52
C ILE A 93 -2.44 7.57 15.93
N GLN A 94 -1.34 7.89 15.25
CA GLN A 94 -0.56 9.09 15.53
C GLN A 94 -1.38 10.37 15.36
N LYS A 95 -2.25 10.43 14.35
CA LYS A 95 -3.14 11.57 14.15
C LYS A 95 -4.16 11.69 15.30
N ALA A 96 -4.80 10.59 15.69
CA ALA A 96 -5.73 10.56 16.82
C ALA A 96 -5.04 10.91 18.15
N GLU A 97 -3.78 10.50 18.34
CA GLU A 97 -2.98 10.88 19.50
C GLU A 97 -2.63 12.38 19.49
N LYS A 98 -2.24 12.93 18.34
CA LYS A 98 -2.03 14.38 18.17
C LYS A 98 -3.30 15.19 18.39
N GLU A 99 -4.45 14.70 17.94
CA GLU A 99 -5.75 15.34 18.17
C GLU A 99 -6.16 15.30 19.65
N LYS A 100 -5.93 14.18 20.34
CA LYS A 100 -6.14 14.07 21.80
C LYS A 100 -5.21 14.99 22.58
N LEU A 101 -3.95 15.10 22.17
CA LEU A 101 -3.01 16.07 22.72
C LEU A 101 -3.49 17.49 22.48
N ALA A 102 -3.93 17.84 21.27
CA ALA A 102 -4.37 19.19 20.94
C ALA A 102 -5.65 19.61 21.70
N SER A 103 -6.60 18.67 21.87
CA SER A 103 -7.91 18.89 22.51
C SER A 103 -7.95 18.63 24.02
N GLY A 104 -6.91 18.00 24.58
CA GLY A 104 -6.81 17.74 26.01
C GLY A 104 -6.58 19.01 26.84
N THR A 105 -7.03 18.98 28.10
CA THR A 105 -6.74 20.03 29.09
C THR A 105 -5.23 20.11 29.35
N GLU A 106 -4.72 21.24 29.87
CA GLU A 106 -3.28 21.41 30.18
C GLU A 106 -2.71 20.26 31.03
N TYR A 107 -3.52 19.71 31.94
CA TYR A 107 -3.13 18.58 32.78
C TYR A 107 -2.94 17.27 31.98
N GLN A 108 -3.79 17.01 30.99
CA GLN A 108 -3.70 15.84 30.11
C GLN A 108 -2.52 15.96 29.13
N LYS A 109 -2.23 17.18 28.66
CA LYS A 109 -1.03 17.48 27.86
C LYS A 109 0.24 17.20 28.68
N ALA A 110 0.29 17.68 29.92
CA ALA A 110 1.44 17.48 30.82
C ALA A 110 1.66 16.01 31.24
N ASP A 111 0.59 15.23 31.46
CA ASP A 111 0.72 13.79 31.77
C ASP A 111 1.21 12.97 30.56
N TYR A 112 0.78 13.34 29.34
CA TYR A 112 1.23 12.68 28.12
C TYR A 112 2.71 12.97 27.84
N GLU A 113 3.16 14.22 27.97
CA GLU A 113 4.58 14.57 27.87
C GLU A 113 5.43 13.74 28.85
N ARG A 114 5.01 13.64 30.11
CA ARG A 114 5.72 12.82 31.12
C ARG A 114 5.84 11.34 30.76
N ARG A 115 4.87 10.78 30.03
CA ARG A 115 4.84 9.35 29.68
C ARG A 115 5.57 8.99 28.39
N PHE A 116 5.70 9.93 27.45
CA PHE A 116 6.16 9.63 26.09
C PHE A 116 7.40 10.41 25.61
N THR A 117 7.96 11.34 26.40
CA THR A 117 9.19 12.10 26.04
C THR A 117 10.44 11.75 26.86
N ARG A 118 10.46 10.60 27.56
CA ARG A 118 11.66 10.04 28.19
C ARG A 118 12.11 8.77 27.49
#